data_AF-A0A5K1EFC8-F1
#
_entry.id   AF-A0A5K1EFC8-F1
#
_cell.length_a   1.000
_cell.length_b   1.000
_cell.length_c   1.000
_cell.angle_alpha   90.00
_cell.angle_beta   90.00
_cell.angle_gamma   90.00
#
_symmetry.space_group_name_H-M   'P 1'
#
loop_
_entity.id
_entity.type
_entity.pdbx_description
1 polymer ?
#
loop_
_entity_poly.entity_id
_entity_poly.type
_entity_poly.pdbx_seq_one_letter_code
_entity_poly.pdbx_strand_id
1 'polypeptide(L)'
;MLHKVYDIWDNMIEKIQSVIFRHEKKNVALDDSEFFDHVHRILVRRWNKSNNPLHCMAHSLNPKYYGQTWLAGGTGRVPPNRDPEISKNREICLGRLYSDSHRLKIINNEFPTFSGGRNDSIQAAMARDEEDPVNWWLCFGTSTPNLQQLALKLLSQWSTYSQIHNIKRNKLTIKRAEDFAYVHSNLRLLSCTSNDY
;
A
#
# COMPACT_ATOMS: atom_id res chain seq x y z
N MET A 1 -8.15 3.14 -1.37
CA MET A 1 -7.63 3.21 0.01
C MET A 1 -6.57 2.16 0.34
N LEU A 2 -6.57 0.98 -0.29
CA LEU A 2 -5.43 0.07 -0.16
C LEU A 2 -4.12 0.64 -0.69
N HIS A 3 -4.24 1.49 -1.70
CA HIS A 3 -3.11 2.20 -2.23
C HIS A 3 -2.48 3.17 -1.26
N LYS A 4 -3.33 3.82 -0.48
CA LYS A 4 -2.90 4.64 0.64
C LYS A 4 -2.21 3.81 1.71
N VAL A 5 -2.45 2.50 1.82
CA VAL A 5 -1.78 1.69 2.86
C VAL A 5 -0.30 1.52 2.54
N TYR A 6 0.06 1.35 1.27
CA TYR A 6 1.46 1.35 0.82
C TYR A 6 2.06 2.77 0.91
N ASP A 7 1.36 3.80 0.45
CA ASP A 7 1.85 5.18 0.60
C ASP A 7 1.99 5.61 2.09
N ILE A 8 1.08 5.17 2.97
CA ILE A 8 1.14 5.39 4.43
C ILE A 8 2.26 4.56 5.03
N TRP A 9 2.52 3.35 4.53
CA TRP A 9 3.62 2.51 4.97
C TRP A 9 4.95 3.19 4.69
N ASP A 10 5.20 3.57 3.43
CA ASP A 10 6.44 4.20 3.01
C ASP A 10 6.67 5.51 3.77
N ASN A 11 5.65 6.36 3.85
CA ASN A 11 5.72 7.62 4.60
C ASN A 11 5.93 7.40 6.11
N MET A 12 5.36 6.34 6.68
CA MET A 12 5.55 5.98 8.09
C MET A 12 6.98 5.50 8.33
N ILE A 13 7.56 4.69 7.44
CA ILE A 13 8.95 4.23 7.54
C ILE A 13 9.90 5.42 7.45
N GLU A 14 9.72 6.32 6.48
CA GLU A 14 10.52 7.54 6.33
C GLU A 14 10.48 8.41 7.60
N LYS A 15 9.29 8.60 8.18
CA LYS A 15 9.13 9.34 9.43
C LYS A 15 9.84 8.67 10.60
N ILE A 16 9.66 7.35 10.77
CA ILE A 16 10.30 6.58 11.84
C ILE A 16 11.82 6.65 11.71
N GLN A 17 12.35 6.49 10.49
CA GLN A 17 13.78 6.62 10.21
C GLN A 17 14.30 8.01 10.61
N SER A 18 13.61 9.08 10.19
CA SER A 18 14.03 10.46 10.49
C SER A 18 14.08 10.75 12.00
N VAL A 19 13.14 10.20 12.78
CA VAL A 19 13.09 10.39 14.23
C VAL A 19 14.21 9.63 14.92
N ILE A 20 14.43 8.36 14.52
CA ILE A 20 15.49 7.52 15.10
C ILE A 20 16.86 8.11 14.83
N PHE A 21 17.15 8.48 13.58
CA PHE A 21 18.44 9.05 13.20
C PHE A 21 18.71 10.38 13.89
N ARG A 22 17.69 11.24 14.04
CA ARG A 22 17.82 12.48 14.81
C ARG A 22 18.15 12.21 16.28
N HIS A 23 17.50 11.21 16.88
CA HIS A 23 17.76 10.82 18.27
C HIS A 23 19.17 10.24 18.46
N GLU A 24 19.65 9.46 17.50
CA GLU A 24 21.01 8.90 17.49
C GLU A 24 22.09 9.92 17.07
N LYS A 25 21.70 11.14 16.69
CA LYS A 25 22.58 12.18 16.10
C LYS A 25 23.36 11.68 14.87
N LYS A 26 22.70 10.85 14.05
CA LYS A 26 23.23 10.27 12.83
C LYS A 26 22.61 10.89 11.59
N ASN A 27 23.37 10.92 10.50
CA ASN A 27 22.92 11.35 9.20
C ASN A 27 22.29 10.18 8.42
N VAL A 28 21.05 10.34 7.99
CA VAL A 28 20.28 9.31 7.26
C VAL A 28 20.96 8.86 5.95
N ALA A 29 21.76 9.72 5.32
CA ALA A 29 22.42 9.43 4.05
C ALA A 29 23.84 8.85 4.18
N LEU A 30 24.46 8.94 5.35
CA LEU A 30 25.88 8.64 5.54
C LEU A 30 26.16 7.60 6.63
N ASP A 31 25.25 7.46 7.59
CA ASP A 31 25.45 6.62 8.77
C ASP A 31 24.45 5.45 8.79
N ASP A 32 24.84 4.34 9.43
CA ASP A 32 23.97 3.19 9.67
C ASP A 32 23.40 3.18 11.11
N SER A 33 22.25 2.54 11.30
CA SER A 33 21.60 2.43 12.61
C SER A 33 21.08 1.02 12.88
N GLU A 34 21.79 0.27 13.75
CA GLU A 34 21.35 -1.06 14.18
C GLU A 34 19.98 -1.05 14.86
N PHE A 35 19.65 0.04 15.55
CA PHE A 35 18.34 0.22 16.18
C PHE A 35 17.25 0.40 15.13
N PHE A 36 17.48 1.26 14.11
CA PHE A 36 16.57 1.37 12.97
C PHE A 36 16.42 0.03 12.25
N ASP A 37 17.50 -0.71 12.02
CA ASP A 37 17.44 -2.03 11.36
C ASP A 37 16.59 -3.02 12.15
N HIS A 38 16.71 -3.03 13.47
CA HIS A 38 15.88 -3.85 14.33
C HIS A 38 14.39 -3.46 14.26
N VAL A 39 14.09 -2.16 14.36
CA VAL A 39 12.72 -1.63 14.24
C VAL A 39 12.14 -1.92 12.84
N HIS A 40 12.91 -1.69 11.78
CA HIS A 40 12.54 -1.95 10.40
C HIS A 40 12.21 -3.43 10.18
N ARG A 41 13.01 -4.37 10.71
CA ARG A 41 12.70 -5.81 10.64
C ARG A 41 11.37 -6.17 11.32
N ILE A 42 11.06 -5.59 12.47
CA ILE A 42 9.78 -5.82 13.17
C ILE A 42 8.62 -5.28 12.33
N LEU A 43 8.79 -4.08 11.77
CA LEU A 43 7.82 -3.44 10.89
C LEU A 43 7.57 -4.31 9.66
N VAL A 44 8.61 -4.67 8.89
CA VAL A 44 8.53 -5.56 7.73
C VAL A 44 7.89 -6.91 8.09
N ARG A 45 8.28 -7.53 9.20
CA ARG A 45 7.68 -8.81 9.64
C ARG A 45 6.18 -8.67 9.91
N ARG A 46 5.77 -7.57 10.55
CA ARG A 46 4.37 -7.28 10.83
C ARG A 46 3.59 -6.96 9.56
N TRP A 47 4.22 -6.21 8.64
CA TRP A 47 3.69 -5.94 7.30
C TRP A 47 3.46 -7.24 6.55
N ASN A 48 4.47 -8.09 6.42
CA ASN A 48 4.40 -9.39 5.74
C ASN A 48 3.32 -10.31 6.34
N LYS A 49 3.11 -10.26 7.66
CA LYS A 49 2.04 -10.99 8.33
C LYS A 49 0.65 -10.41 8.05
N SER A 50 0.57 -9.12 7.76
CA SER A 50 -0.65 -8.44 7.26
C SER A 50 -0.76 -8.41 5.73
N ASN A 51 0.29 -8.76 4.99
CA ASN A 51 0.36 -8.70 3.54
C ASN A 51 -0.36 -9.93 2.97
N ASN A 52 -1.68 -9.83 2.93
CA ASN A 52 -2.55 -10.83 2.33
C ASN A 52 -2.33 -10.85 0.81
N PRO A 53 -2.12 -12.01 0.17
CA PRO A 53 -2.15 -12.15 -1.30
C PRO A 53 -3.30 -11.40 -1.99
N LEU A 54 -4.46 -11.31 -1.33
CA LEU A 54 -5.61 -10.54 -1.80
C LEU A 54 -5.37 -9.02 -1.85
N HIS A 55 -4.57 -8.48 -0.93
CA HIS A 55 -4.13 -7.07 -0.95
C HIS A 55 -3.24 -6.80 -2.16
N CYS A 56 -2.24 -7.66 -2.40
CA CYS A 56 -1.36 -7.55 -3.56
C CYS A 56 -2.13 -7.70 -4.87
N MET A 57 -3.17 -8.55 -4.91
CA MET A 57 -4.07 -8.67 -6.06
C MET A 57 -4.84 -7.37 -6.30
N ALA A 58 -5.49 -6.81 -5.28
CA ALA A 58 -6.24 -5.56 -5.40
C ALA A 58 -5.32 -4.38 -5.81
N HIS A 59 -4.10 -4.34 -5.27
CA HIS A 59 -3.08 -3.37 -5.67
C HIS A 59 -2.66 -3.57 -7.14
N SER A 60 -2.41 -4.82 -7.55
CA SER A 60 -2.06 -5.16 -8.93
C SER A 60 -3.15 -4.78 -9.95
N LEU A 61 -4.42 -4.74 -9.54
CA LEU A 61 -5.55 -4.37 -10.40
C LEU A 61 -5.86 -2.88 -10.40
N ASN A 62 -5.16 -2.05 -9.62
CA ASN A 62 -5.43 -0.62 -9.58
C ASN A 62 -4.68 0.10 -10.73
N PRO A 63 -5.38 0.70 -11.71
CA PRO A 63 -4.76 1.30 -12.90
C PRO A 63 -3.79 2.44 -12.60
N LYS A 64 -4.03 3.19 -11.51
CA LYS A 64 -3.19 4.30 -11.05
C LYS A 64 -1.71 3.97 -10.91
N TYR A 65 -1.39 2.73 -10.54
CA TYR A 65 0.00 2.32 -10.33
C TYR A 65 0.78 1.99 -11.58
N TYR A 66 0.09 2.04 -12.72
CA TYR A 66 0.68 1.96 -14.04
C TYR A 66 0.69 3.34 -14.72
N GLY A 67 0.08 4.35 -14.08
CA GLY A 67 0.02 5.72 -14.58
C GLY A 67 1.35 6.44 -14.43
N GLN A 68 1.64 7.31 -15.40
CA GLN A 68 2.93 7.99 -15.50
C GLN A 68 3.13 8.98 -14.35
N THR A 69 2.05 9.60 -13.89
CA THR A 69 2.08 10.59 -12.81
C THR A 69 2.48 9.94 -11.49
N TRP A 70 1.91 8.77 -11.18
CA TRP A 70 2.30 8.05 -9.96
C TRP A 70 3.76 7.57 -10.03
N LEU A 71 4.19 7.02 -11.16
CA LEU A 71 5.56 6.51 -11.34
C LEU A 71 6.61 7.62 -11.20
N ALA A 72 6.33 8.83 -11.70
CA ALA A 72 7.25 9.97 -11.59
C ALA A 72 7.36 10.56 -10.17
N GLY A 73 6.38 10.28 -9.29
CA GLY A 73 6.23 10.99 -8.01
C GLY A 73 7.08 10.48 -6.84
N GLY A 74 8.03 9.56 -7.04
CA GLY A 74 8.90 9.08 -5.96
C GLY A 74 10.01 8.14 -6.42
N THR A 75 11.15 8.18 -5.72
CA THR A 75 12.29 7.28 -5.95
C THR A 75 11.91 5.84 -5.63
N GLY A 76 12.22 4.90 -6.52
CA GLY A 76 11.97 3.47 -6.30
C GLY A 76 10.55 3.01 -6.60
N ARG A 77 9.66 3.88 -7.09
CA ARG A 77 8.33 3.49 -7.55
C ARG A 77 8.42 2.62 -8.80
N VAL A 78 7.88 1.42 -8.71
CA VAL A 78 7.78 0.47 -9.82
C VAL A 78 6.33 0.04 -10.00
N PRO A 79 5.89 -0.22 -11.24
CA PRO A 79 4.53 -0.70 -11.45
C PRO A 79 4.37 -2.10 -10.85
N PRO A 80 3.17 -2.48 -10.38
CA PRO A 80 2.95 -3.72 -9.62
C PRO A 80 3.35 -5.02 -10.34
N ASN A 81 3.34 -5.02 -11.67
CA ASN A 81 3.77 -6.15 -12.48
C ASN A 81 5.30 -6.31 -12.54
N ARG A 82 6.08 -5.30 -12.13
CA ARG A 82 7.55 -5.34 -12.05
C ARG A 82 8.07 -5.53 -10.63
N ASP A 83 7.20 -5.42 -9.62
CA ASP A 83 7.55 -5.74 -8.24
C ASP A 83 7.51 -7.28 -8.03
N PRO A 84 8.62 -7.91 -7.61
CA PRO A 84 8.68 -9.36 -7.42
C PRO A 84 7.79 -9.87 -6.28
N GLU A 85 7.67 -9.13 -5.18
CA GLU A 85 6.86 -9.54 -4.03
C GLU A 85 5.37 -9.44 -4.37
N ILE A 86 4.96 -8.34 -4.99
CA ILE A 86 3.56 -8.15 -5.42
C ILE A 86 3.20 -9.20 -6.48
N SER A 87 4.10 -9.50 -7.40
CA SER A 87 3.87 -10.50 -8.44
C SER A 87 3.73 -11.91 -7.88
N LYS A 88 4.62 -12.32 -6.97
CA LYS A 88 4.50 -13.61 -6.29
C LYS A 88 3.19 -13.73 -5.50
N ASN A 89 2.81 -12.69 -4.78
CA ASN A 89 1.57 -12.69 -4.01
C ASN A 89 0.32 -12.66 -4.90
N ARG A 90 0.37 -12.00 -6.06
CA ARG A 90 -0.69 -12.06 -7.08
C ARG A 90 -0.89 -13.49 -7.58
N GLU A 91 0.19 -14.20 -7.91
CA GLU A 91 0.13 -15.61 -8.33
C GLU A 91 -0.48 -16.51 -7.25
N ILE A 92 -0.03 -16.37 -6.00
CA ILE A 92 -0.61 -17.08 -4.85
C ILE A 92 -2.11 -16.78 -4.71
N CYS A 93 -2.51 -15.52 -4.87
CA CYS A 93 -3.91 -15.11 -4.77
C CYS A 93 -4.75 -15.74 -5.89
N LEU A 94 -4.28 -15.68 -7.14
CA LEU A 94 -4.98 -16.24 -8.28
C LEU A 94 -5.12 -17.76 -8.16
N GLY A 95 -4.07 -18.46 -7.73
CA GLY A 95 -4.14 -19.91 -7.48
C GLY A 95 -5.12 -20.29 -6.36
N ARG A 96 -5.38 -19.40 -5.39
CA ARG A 96 -6.42 -19.60 -4.36
C ARG A 96 -7.83 -19.28 -4.86
N LEU A 97 -7.97 -18.30 -5.74
CA LEU A 97 -9.27 -17.86 -6.27
C LEU A 97 -9.81 -18.79 -7.38
N TYR A 98 -8.91 -19.42 -8.14
CA TYR A 98 -9.26 -20.25 -9.28
C TYR A 98 -8.59 -21.62 -9.17
N SER A 99 -9.36 -22.63 -8.77
CA SER A 99 -8.94 -24.04 -8.81
C SER A 99 -8.96 -24.61 -10.24
N ASP A 100 -9.71 -24.00 -11.16
CA ASP A 100 -9.73 -24.36 -12.58
C ASP A 100 -8.54 -23.77 -13.34
N SER A 101 -7.70 -24.66 -13.86
CA SER A 101 -6.51 -24.31 -14.64
C SER A 101 -6.83 -23.50 -15.92
N HIS A 102 -7.99 -23.71 -16.53
CA HIS A 102 -8.36 -23.03 -17.76
C HIS A 102 -8.68 -21.55 -17.50
N ARG A 103 -9.54 -21.27 -16.53
CA ARG A 103 -9.83 -19.90 -16.05
C ARG A 103 -8.57 -19.19 -15.55
N LEU A 104 -7.72 -19.87 -14.80
CA LEU A 104 -6.45 -19.30 -14.33
C LEU A 104 -5.55 -18.88 -15.50
N LYS A 105 -5.44 -19.71 -16.54
CA LYS A 105 -4.67 -19.41 -17.75
C LYS A 105 -5.23 -18.19 -18.49
N ILE A 106 -6.56 -18.08 -18.63
CA ILE A 106 -7.21 -16.94 -19.27
C ILE A 106 -6.86 -15.64 -18.53
N ILE A 107 -7.05 -15.60 -17.21
CA ILE A 107 -6.78 -14.39 -16.41
C ILE A 107 -5.31 -14.00 -16.46
N ASN A 108 -4.40 -14.98 -16.39
CA ASN A 108 -2.97 -14.73 -16.51
C ASN A 108 -2.58 -14.19 -17.90
N ASN A 109 -3.29 -14.58 -18.96
CA ASN A 109 -3.06 -14.05 -20.30
C ASN A 109 -3.65 -12.65 -20.49
N GLU A 110 -4.75 -12.33 -19.81
CA GLU A 110 -5.36 -11.00 -19.84
C GLU A 110 -4.56 -9.96 -19.03
N PHE A 111 -3.88 -10.39 -17.95
CA PHE A 111 -3.16 -9.47 -17.07
C PHE A 111 -2.05 -8.63 -17.75
N PRO A 112 -1.20 -9.18 -18.63
CA PRO A 112 -0.24 -8.40 -19.41
C PRO A 112 -0.88 -7.36 -20.33
N THR A 113 -2.06 -7.63 -20.87
CA THR A 113 -2.78 -6.68 -21.73
C THR A 113 -3.17 -5.42 -20.95
N PHE A 114 -3.70 -5.61 -19.74
CA PHE A 114 -3.99 -4.52 -18.82
C PHE A 114 -2.71 -3.84 -18.30
N SER A 115 -1.78 -4.60 -17.72
CA SER A 115 -0.62 -4.03 -17.01
C SER A 115 0.42 -3.41 -17.94
N GLY A 116 0.48 -3.86 -19.19
CA GLY A 116 1.38 -3.31 -20.21
C GLY A 116 0.81 -2.11 -20.96
N GLY A 117 -0.48 -1.76 -20.77
CA GLY A 117 -1.13 -0.65 -21.45
C GLY A 117 -1.11 -0.73 -22.99
N ARG A 118 -0.82 -1.91 -23.56
CA ARG A 118 -0.59 -2.08 -25.01
C ARG A 118 -1.80 -1.71 -25.87
N ASN A 119 -2.99 -1.84 -25.31
CA ASN A 119 -4.25 -1.57 -25.98
C ASN A 119 -4.94 -0.32 -25.42
N ASP A 120 -4.27 0.43 -24.54
CA ASP A 120 -4.85 1.63 -23.97
C ASP A 120 -4.90 2.73 -25.04
N SER A 121 -6.07 3.33 -25.22
CA SER A 121 -6.16 4.61 -25.93
C SER A 121 -5.46 5.70 -25.11
N ILE A 122 -5.18 6.84 -25.74
CA ILE A 122 -4.66 8.03 -25.05
C ILE A 122 -5.56 8.38 -23.84
N GLN A 123 -6.89 8.28 -24.02
CA GLN A 123 -7.86 8.53 -22.96
C GLN A 123 -7.74 7.51 -21.82
N ALA A 124 -7.60 6.22 -22.15
CA ALA A 124 -7.45 5.18 -21.14
C ALA A 124 -6.16 5.37 -20.32
N ALA A 125 -5.06 5.75 -20.98
CA ALA A 125 -3.78 6.02 -20.32
C ALA A 125 -3.87 7.22 -19.37
N MET A 126 -4.46 8.34 -19.80
CA MET A 126 -4.68 9.52 -18.93
C MET A 126 -5.60 9.19 -17.74
N ALA A 127 -6.68 8.45 -18.01
CA ALA A 127 -7.64 8.06 -16.98
C ALA A 127 -7.02 7.17 -15.89
N ARG A 128 -5.89 6.50 -16.14
CA ARG A 128 -5.22 5.70 -15.09
C ARG A 128 -4.87 6.56 -13.87
N ASP A 129 -4.39 7.78 -14.10
CA ASP A 129 -3.92 8.68 -13.04
C ASP A 129 -5.08 9.47 -12.38
N GLU A 130 -6.14 9.75 -13.15
CA GLU A 130 -7.20 10.68 -12.76
C GLU A 130 -8.46 10.00 -12.22
N GLU A 131 -8.84 8.83 -12.76
CA GLU A 131 -10.12 8.20 -12.46
C GLU A 131 -10.10 7.28 -11.24
N ASP A 132 -11.30 7.06 -10.69
CA ASP A 132 -11.48 5.97 -9.72
C ASP A 132 -11.21 4.61 -10.41
N PRO A 133 -10.48 3.69 -9.74
CA PRO A 133 -10.14 2.41 -10.33
C PRO A 133 -11.35 1.61 -10.83
N VAL A 134 -12.49 1.67 -10.15
CA VAL A 134 -13.71 0.97 -10.58
C VAL A 134 -14.24 1.56 -11.88
N ASN A 135 -14.28 2.89 -12.00
CA ASN A 135 -14.71 3.57 -13.22
C ASN A 135 -13.78 3.29 -14.40
N TRP A 136 -12.46 3.30 -14.16
CA TRP A 136 -11.50 2.95 -15.19
C TRP A 136 -11.75 1.54 -15.75
N TRP A 137 -11.98 0.56 -14.87
CA TRP A 137 -12.30 -0.81 -15.30
C TRP A 137 -13.63 -0.90 -16.06
N LEU A 138 -14.64 -0.12 -15.69
CA LEU A 138 -15.92 -0.08 -16.43
C LEU A 138 -15.74 0.47 -17.85
N CYS A 139 -14.94 1.53 -18.01
CA CYS A 139 -14.77 2.22 -19.29
C CYS A 139 -13.79 1.53 -20.24
N PHE A 140 -12.71 0.95 -19.71
CA PHE A 140 -11.56 0.51 -20.52
C PHE A 140 -11.21 -0.98 -20.37
N GLY A 141 -11.89 -1.70 -19.48
CA GLY A 141 -11.59 -3.11 -19.17
C GLY A 141 -12.10 -4.14 -20.18
N THR A 142 -12.83 -3.74 -21.22
CA THR A 142 -13.56 -4.64 -22.13
C THR A 142 -12.65 -5.59 -22.93
N SER A 143 -11.39 -5.21 -23.16
CA SER A 143 -10.39 -6.05 -23.82
C SER A 143 -9.88 -7.22 -22.96
N THR A 144 -10.19 -7.20 -21.67
CA THR A 144 -9.79 -8.20 -20.67
C THR A 144 -10.99 -8.55 -19.78
N PRO A 145 -12.03 -9.20 -20.31
CA PRO A 145 -13.33 -9.31 -19.64
C PRO A 145 -13.29 -10.12 -18.34
N ASN A 146 -12.46 -11.18 -18.25
CA ASN A 146 -12.37 -12.00 -17.04
C ASN A 146 -11.63 -11.26 -15.92
N LEU A 147 -10.55 -10.55 -16.30
CA LEU A 147 -9.79 -9.70 -15.41
C LEU A 147 -10.62 -8.49 -14.95
N GLN A 148 -11.42 -7.90 -15.84
CA GLN A 148 -12.36 -6.82 -15.51
C GLN A 148 -13.37 -7.27 -14.46
N GLN A 149 -13.98 -8.44 -14.63
CA GLN A 149 -14.94 -8.97 -13.64
C GLN A 149 -14.26 -9.16 -12.27
N LEU A 150 -13.05 -9.71 -12.25
CA LEU A 150 -12.28 -9.87 -11.01
C LEU A 150 -11.93 -8.52 -10.38
N ALA A 151 -11.49 -7.55 -11.18
CA ALA A 151 -11.15 -6.21 -10.72
C ALA A 151 -12.34 -5.46 -10.16
N LEU A 152 -13.49 -5.48 -10.84
CA LEU A 152 -14.72 -4.88 -10.32
C LEU A 152 -15.14 -5.52 -9.00
N LYS A 153 -15.10 -6.86 -8.89
CA LYS A 153 -15.44 -7.56 -7.65
C LYS A 153 -14.52 -7.20 -6.50
N LEU A 154 -13.20 -7.17 -6.73
CA LEU A 154 -12.24 -6.82 -5.70
C LEU A 154 -12.30 -5.32 -5.39
N LEU A 155 -12.17 -4.44 -6.36
CA LEU A 155 -12.09 -3.00 -6.09
C LEU A 155 -13.39 -2.42 -5.49
N SER A 156 -14.56 -2.93 -5.85
CA SER A 156 -15.84 -2.52 -5.25
C SER A 156 -16.00 -2.93 -3.78
N GLN A 157 -15.70 -4.19 -3.43
CA GLN A 157 -15.77 -4.63 -2.03
C GLN A 157 -14.76 -3.87 -1.16
N TRP A 158 -13.64 -3.48 -1.76
CA TRP A 158 -12.57 -2.81 -1.06
C TRP A 158 -12.81 -1.31 -0.91
N SER A 159 -13.57 -0.66 -1.81
CA SER A 159 -14.02 0.72 -1.61
C SER A 159 -14.96 0.84 -0.41
N THR A 160 -15.82 -0.18 -0.19
CA THR A 160 -16.69 -0.28 0.99
C THR A 160 -15.91 -0.63 2.26
N TYR A 161 -15.00 -1.62 2.20
CA TYR A 161 -14.16 -2.03 3.34
C TYR A 161 -13.23 -0.91 3.80
N SER A 162 -12.69 -0.16 2.85
CA SER A 162 -11.95 1.10 3.02
C SER A 162 -12.71 2.08 3.91
N GLN A 163 -13.95 2.42 3.56
CA GLN A 163 -14.75 3.39 4.33
C GLN A 163 -14.95 2.92 5.78
N ILE A 164 -15.27 1.65 5.99
CA ILE A 164 -15.49 1.05 7.31
C ILE A 164 -14.20 1.02 8.14
N HIS A 165 -13.08 0.63 7.53
CA HIS A 165 -11.79 0.58 8.23
C HIS A 165 -11.21 1.96 8.54
N ASN A 166 -11.44 2.97 7.70
CA ASN A 166 -10.93 4.32 7.93
C ASN A 166 -11.60 4.93 9.16
N ILE A 167 -12.92 4.73 9.30
CA ILE A 167 -13.70 5.14 10.47
C ILE A 167 -13.20 4.43 11.74
N LYS A 168 -12.95 3.12 11.67
CA LYS A 168 -12.44 2.35 12.83
C LYS A 168 -11.00 2.73 13.21
N ARG A 169 -10.10 2.95 12.24
CA ARG A 169 -8.71 3.34 12.50
C ARG A 169 -8.59 4.76 13.02
N ASN A 170 -9.32 5.73 12.46
CA ASN A 170 -9.33 7.09 12.98
C ASN A 170 -9.81 7.15 14.44
N LYS A 171 -10.81 6.32 14.80
CA LYS A 171 -11.26 6.18 16.20
C LYS A 171 -10.17 5.60 17.13
N LEU A 172 -9.38 4.63 16.65
CA LEU A 172 -8.24 4.07 17.38
C LEU A 172 -7.07 5.05 17.52
N THR A 173 -6.80 5.86 16.48
CA THR A 173 -5.75 6.88 16.51
C THR A 173 -6.08 8.01 17.48
N ILE A 174 -7.35 8.44 17.56
CA ILE A 174 -7.82 9.41 18.55
C ILE A 174 -7.54 8.91 19.97
N LYS A 175 -7.93 7.66 20.26
CA LYS A 175 -7.69 7.05 21.58
C LYS A 175 -6.21 6.96 21.95
N ARG A 176 -5.34 6.68 20.96
CA ARG A 176 -3.89 6.67 21.16
C ARG A 176 -3.28 8.06 21.32
N ALA A 177 -3.84 9.08 20.66
CA ALA A 177 -3.41 10.46 20.85
C ALA A 177 -3.72 10.95 22.27
N GLU A 178 -4.85 10.51 22.84
CA GLU A 178 -5.19 10.73 24.26
C GLU A 178 -4.18 10.05 25.19
N ASP A 179 -3.83 8.78 24.94
CA ASP A 179 -2.82 8.05 25.72
C ASP A 179 -1.43 8.70 25.63
N PHE A 180 -1.04 9.19 24.45
CA PHE A 180 0.22 9.93 24.27
C PHE A 180 0.21 11.30 24.97
N ALA A 181 -0.91 12.02 24.95
CA ALA A 181 -1.08 13.27 25.67
C ALA A 181 -1.00 13.05 27.19
N TYR A 182 -1.52 11.93 27.68
CA TYR A 182 -1.44 11.51 29.08
C TYR A 182 0.00 11.18 29.50
N VAL A 183 0.71 10.34 28.73
CA VAL A 183 2.12 10.01 29.01
C VAL A 183 3.01 11.25 28.92
N HIS A 184 2.82 12.11 27.93
CA HIS A 184 3.57 13.35 27.79
C HIS A 184 3.32 14.32 28.97
N SER A 185 2.07 14.44 29.43
CA SER A 185 1.73 15.25 30.61
C SER A 185 2.37 14.71 31.88
N ASN A 186 2.37 13.39 32.07
CA ASN A 186 2.99 12.75 33.23
C ASN A 186 4.52 12.86 33.21
N LEU A 187 5.16 12.69 32.06
CA LEU A 187 6.60 12.89 31.91
C LEU A 187 7.00 14.34 32.20
N ARG A 188 6.18 15.31 31.77
CA ARG A 188 6.41 16.73 32.08
C ARG A 188 6.30 17.01 33.58
N LEU A 189 5.30 16.43 34.25
CA LEU A 189 5.14 16.57 35.70
C LEU A 189 6.31 15.94 36.47
N LEU A 190 6.76 14.75 36.08
CA LEU A 190 7.91 14.07 36.69
C LEU A 190 9.24 14.84 36.48
N SER A 191 9.39 15.52 35.35
CA SER A 191 10.57 16.38 35.10
C SER A 191 10.57 17.70 35.87
N CYS A 192 9.40 18.18 36.31
CA CYS A 192 9.30 19.36 37.17
C CYS A 192 9.53 19.04 38.65
N THR A 193 9.41 17.77 39.06
CA THR A 193 9.61 17.33 40.45
C THR A 193 11.04 16.89 40.77
N SER A 194 11.94 16.86 39.78
CA SER A 194 13.33 16.38 39.95
C SER A 194 14.37 17.49 40.10
N ASN A 195 13.96 18.71 40.48
CA ASN A 195 14.87 19.85 40.64
C ASN A 195 14.97 20.42 42.07
N ASP A 196 14.37 19.76 43.06
CA ASP A 196 14.62 20.06 44.47
C ASP A 196 15.10 18.78 45.16
N TYR A 197 16.41 18.64 45.30
CA TYR A 197 17.15 18.15 46.49
C TYR A 197 18.66 18.23 46.24
#